data_AF-A0A2T2S7X4-F1
#
_entry.id   AF-A0A2T2S7X4-F1
#
_cell.length_a   1.000
_cell.length_b   1.000
_cell.length_c   1.000
_cell.angle_alpha   90.00
_cell.angle_beta   90.00
_cell.angle_gamma   90.00
#
_symmetry.space_group_name_H-M   'P 1'
#
loop_
_entity.id
_entity.type
_entity.pdbx_description
1 polymer ?
#
loop_
_entity_poly.entity_id
_entity_poly.type
_entity_poly.pdbx_seq_one_letter_code
_entity_poly.pdbx_strand_id
1 'polypeptide(L)' 'AILEPDQTLKDVLSRTEKAVIERVLRACDGQVTASADVLGLTRQGLYKKMKRLDIDASAFQSASEPAPADPIGRLT' A
#
# COMPACT_ATOMS: atom_id res chain seq x y z
N ALA A 1 17.24 -9.14 -7.46
CA ALA A 1 17.92 -7.84 -7.65
C ALA A 1 19.40 -8.10 -7.80
N ILE A 2 20.07 -7.42 -8.73
CA ILE A 2 21.54 -7.44 -8.84
C ILE A 2 22.08 -6.38 -7.86
N LEU A 3 23.15 -6.70 -7.14
CA LEU A 3 23.84 -5.78 -6.24
C LEU A 3 24.86 -5.00 -7.07
N GLU A 4 24.65 -3.69 -7.20
CA GLU A 4 25.60 -2.80 -7.88
C GLU A 4 26.76 -2.42 -6.94
N PRO A 5 27.96 -2.10 -7.46
CA PRO A 5 29.17 -1.85 -6.66
C PRO A 5 29.01 -0.77 -5.59
N ASP A 6 28.17 0.24 -5.84
CA ASP A 6 27.96 1.39 -4.94
C ASP A 6 26.74 1.22 -4.01
N GLN A 7 26.08 0.05 -4.04
CA GLN A 7 24.92 -0.23 -3.20
C GLN A 7 25.28 -1.13 -2.03
N THR A 8 24.76 -0.79 -0.84
CA THR A 8 24.86 -1.71 0.29
C THR A 8 23.77 -2.77 0.23
N LEU A 9 23.98 -3.90 0.90
CA LEU A 9 22.94 -4.91 1.10
C LEU A 9 21.66 -4.29 1.70
N LYS A 10 21.82 -3.34 2.62
CA LYS A 10 20.71 -2.63 3.28
C LYS A 10 19.85 -1.87 2.26
N ASP A 11 20.47 -1.25 1.25
CA ASP A 11 19.75 -0.49 0.22
C ASP A 11 18.92 -1.43 -0.66
N VAL A 12 19.51 -2.55 -1.10
CA VAL A 12 18.82 -3.54 -1.92
C VAL A 12 17.67 -4.19 -1.17
N LEU A 13 17.86 -4.56 0.10
CA LEU A 13 16.79 -5.10 0.93
C LEU A 13 15.67 -4.08 1.14
N SER A 14 16.00 -2.82 1.43
CA SER A 14 15.00 -1.78 1.64
C SER A 14 14.19 -1.49 0.36
N ARG A 15 14.84 -1.45 -0.81
CA ARG A 15 14.16 -1.30 -2.10
C ARG A 15 13.25 -2.48 -2.42
N THR A 16 13.72 -3.70 -2.17
CA THR A 16 12.94 -4.92 -2.40
C THR A 16 11.72 -4.97 -1.48
N GLU A 17 11.92 -4.68 -0.18
CA GLU A 17 10.86 -4.62 0.81
C GLU A 17 9.83 -3.53 0.46
N LYS A 18 10.28 -2.34 0.06
CA LYS A 18 9.39 -1.24 -0.39
C LYS A 18 8.53 -1.68 -1.57
N ALA A 19 9.14 -2.24 -2.62
CA ALA A 19 8.41 -2.68 -3.80
C ALA A 19 7.34 -3.76 -3.50
N VAL A 20 7.63 -4.67 -2.57
CA VAL A 20 6.66 -5.71 -2.15
C VAL A 20 5.51 -5.08 -1.37
N ILE A 21 5.78 -4.19 -0.41
CA ILE A 21 4.75 -3.52 0.39
C ILE A 21 3.84 -2.69 -0.50
N GLU A 22 4.39 -1.88 -1.41
CA GLU A 22 3.61 -1.05 -2.34
C GLU A 22 2.74 -1.89 -3.28
N ARG A 23 3.23 -3.06 -3.72
CA ARG A 23 2.45 -3.99 -4.55
C ARG A 23 1.23 -4.51 -3.80
N VAL A 24 1.41 -4.93 -2.54
CA VAL A 24 0.31 -5.43 -1.71
C VAL A 24 -0.66 -4.30 -1.37
N LEU A 25 -0.18 -3.12 -0.99
CA LEU A 25 -1.03 -1.95 -0.75
C LEU A 25 -1.91 -1.64 -1.97
N ARG A 26 -1.34 -1.66 -3.19
CA ARG A 26 -2.11 -1.47 -4.42
C ARG A 26 -3.15 -2.58 -4.65
N ALA A 27 -2.80 -3.84 -4.39
CA ALA A 27 -3.73 -4.97 -4.53
C ALA A 27 -4.86 -4.95 -3.49
N CYS A 28 -4.67 -4.23 -2.38
CA CYS A 28 -5.63 -4.08 -1.30
C CYS A 28 -6.27 -2.68 -1.25
N ASP A 29 -6.21 -1.88 -2.33
CA ASP A 29 -6.74 -0.49 -2.39
C ASP A 29 -6.30 0.39 -1.21
N GLY A 30 -5.03 0.28 -0.82
CA GLY A 30 -4.43 1.02 0.29
C GLY A 30 -4.88 0.56 1.69
N GLN A 31 -5.64 -0.52 1.82
CA GLN A 31 -6.11 -1.03 3.10
C GLN A 31 -4.98 -1.67 3.91
N VAL A 32 -4.49 -0.95 4.91
CA VAL A 32 -3.31 -1.34 5.71
C VAL A 32 -3.53 -2.64 6.49
N THR A 33 -4.71 -2.85 7.07
CA THR A 33 -5.00 -4.08 7.83
C THR A 33 -4.95 -5.30 6.92
N ALA A 34 -5.69 -5.29 5.81
CA ALA A 34 -5.68 -6.39 4.83
C ALA A 34 -4.28 -6.63 4.25
N SER A 35 -3.53 -5.56 3.99
CA SER A 35 -2.15 -5.66 3.50
C SER A 35 -1.23 -6.32 4.52
N ALA A 36 -1.39 -6.01 5.81
CA ALA A 36 -0.59 -6.62 6.88
C ALA A 36 -0.85 -8.13 6.98
N ASP A 37 -2.13 -8.54 6.86
CA ASP A 37 -2.51 -9.95 6.88
C ASP A 37 -1.89 -10.72 5.69
N VAL A 38 -1.97 -10.16 4.47
CA VAL A 38 -1.34 -10.74 3.26
C VAL A 38 0.18 -10.87 3.41
N LEU A 39 0.82 -9.88 4.04
CA LEU A 39 2.27 -9.88 4.26
C LEU A 39 2.72 -10.76 5.45
N GLY A 40 1.78 -11.32 6.22
CA GLY A 40 2.10 -12.07 7.44
C GLY A 40 2.71 -11.18 8.54
N LEU A 41 2.31 -9.92 8.62
CA LEU A 41 2.80 -8.92 9.58
C LEU A 41 1.69 -8.49 10.53
N THR A 42 2.07 -8.01 11.71
CA THR A 42 1.14 -7.23 12.51
C THR A 42 0.90 -5.87 11.86
N ARG A 43 -0.30 -5.30 12.03
CA ARG A 43 -0.62 -3.94 11.57
C ARG A 43 0.40 -2.90 12.05
N GLN A 44 0.81 -2.98 13.33
CA GLN A 44 1.84 -2.09 13.88
C GLN A 44 3.20 -2.27 13.19
N GLY A 45 3.58 -3.52 12.91
CA GLY A 45 4.82 -3.84 12.19
C GLY A 45 4.83 -3.25 10.78
N LEU A 46 3.71 -3.33 10.07
CA LEU A 46 3.56 -2.74 8.74
C LEU A 46 3.69 -1.20 8.79
N TYR A 47 3.01 -0.51 9.72
CA TYR A 47 3.17 0.94 9.86
C TYR A 47 4.61 1.37 10.14
N LYS A 48 5.35 0.63 10.98
CA LYS A 48 6.77 0.92 11.24
C LYS A 48 7.62 0.77 9.98
N LYS A 49 7.37 -0.27 9.18
CA LYS A 49 8.06 -0.48 7.90
C LYS A 49 7.73 0.62 6.90
N MET A 50 6.45 0.97 6.75
CA MET A 50 6.02 2.08 5.88
C MET A 50 6.68 3.39 6.26
N LYS A 51 6.73 3.75 7.55
CA LYS A 51 7.41 4.96 8.03
C LYS A 51 8.91 4.95 7.71
N ARG A 52 9.59 3.81 7.88
CA ARG A 52 11.03 3.68 7.58
C ARG A 52 11.34 3.77 6.09
N LEU A 53 10.42 3.27 5.25
CA LEU A 53 10.59 3.17 3.81
C LEU A 53 9.93 4.34 3.04
N ASP A 54 9.38 5.30 3.76
CA ASP A 54 8.67 6.46 3.21
C ASP A 54 7.55 6.03 2.24
N ILE A 55 6.59 5.27 2.78
CA ILE A 55 5.41 4.77 2.06
C ILE A 55 4.17 5.36 2.71
N ASP A 56 3.33 6.03 1.91
CA ASP A 56 2.00 6.46 2.31
C ASP A 56 0.94 5.53 1.70
N ALA A 57 0.13 4.88 2.55
CA ALA A 57 -0.95 4.02 2.09
C ALA A 57 -2.07 4.79 1.36
N SER A 58 -2.24 6.08 1.66
CA SER A 58 -3.28 6.90 1.03
C SER A 58 -3.06 7.06 -0.48
N ALA A 59 -1.81 7.03 -0.93
CA ALA A 59 -1.44 7.08 -2.35
C ALA A 59 -1.91 5.85 -3.17
N PHE A 60 -2.37 4.79 -2.50
CA PHE A 60 -2.87 3.56 -3.12
C PHE A 60 -4.38 3.39 -2.95
N GLN A 61 -5.05 4.33 -2.30
CA GLN A 61 -6.51 4.36 -2.27
C GLN A 61 -6.96 4.93 -3.60
N SER A 62 -7.57 4.09 -4.44
CA SER A 62 -8.30 4.57 -5.61
C SER A 62 -9.35 5.56 -5.10
N ALA A 63 -9.33 6.80 -5.60
CA ALA A 63 -10.38 7.76 -5.29
C ALA A 63 -11.70 7.14 -5.73
N SER A 64 -12.45 6.59 -4.77
CA SER A 64 -13.79 6.12 -5.02
C SER A 64 -14.55 7.28 -5.64
N GLU A 65 -14.83 7.17 -6.92
CA GLU A 65 -15.85 7.99 -7.57
C GLU A 65 -17.08 7.89 -6.67
N PRO A 66 -17.63 9.01 -6.16
CA PRO A 66 -18.84 8.94 -5.36
C PRO A 66 -19.88 8.29 -6.27
N ALA A 67 -20.38 7.12 -5.87
CA ALA A 67 -21.42 6.41 -6.58
C ALA A 67 -22.48 7.42 -7.04
N PRO A 68 -22.92 7.40 -8.31
CA PRO A 68 -23.90 8.37 -8.78
C PRO A 68 -25.12 8.23 -7.88
N ALA A 69 -25.37 9.28 -7.09
CA ALA A 69 -26.62 9.42 -6.36
C ALA A 69 -27.71 9.40 -7.43
N ASP A 70 -28.42 8.27 -7.49
CA ASP A 70 -29.51 8.04 -8.44
C ASP A 70 -30.53 9.18 -8.31
N PRO A 71 -30.65 10.10 -9.29
CA PRO A 71 -31.59 11.20 -9.20
C PRO A 71 -32.86 10.76 -9.90
N ILE A 72 -33.64 9.88 -9.27
CA ILE A 72 -35.00 9.64 -9.72
C ILE A 72 -35.94 9.82 -8.54
N GLY A 73 -36.42 11.05 -8.40
CA GLY A 73 -37.74 11.24 -7.84
C GLY A 73 -38.77 10.55 -8.72
N ARG A 74 -39.70 9.82 -8.10
CA ARG A 74 -41.05 9.70 -8.65
C ARG A 74 -42.07 9.70 -7.52
N LEU A 75 -42.77 10.83 -7.49
CA LEU A 75 -44.11 11.02 -6.96
C LEU A 75 -45.05 9.96 -7.56
N THR A 76 -45.55 9.02 -6.74
CA THR A 76 -46.84 8.33 -6.85
C THR A 76 -47.15 7.65 -5.53
#